data_AF-A0A8C0C0P4-F1
#
_entry.id   AF-A0A8C0C0P4-F1
#
_cell.length_a   1.000
_cell.length_b   1.000
_cell.length_c   1.000
_cell.angle_alpha   90.00
_cell.angle_beta   90.00
_cell.angle_gamma   90.00
#
_symmetry.space_group_name_H-M   'P 1'
#
loop_
_entity.id
_entity.type
_entity.pdbx_description
1 polymer ?
#
loop_
_entity_poly.entity_id
_entity_poly.type
_entity_poly.pdbx_seq_one_letter_code
_entity_poly.pdbx_strand_id
1 'polypeptide(L)'
;MTDHLPTILFFPHQRKEQSVKFPEDFSVNLPNLLKFILHHSSLSSSEPCTKECLHKETVLQQGHISHLEKEIQKLRSEISALHQAHDQLEAQLSEARREEHRLQQQKHTLEKQHKTLQLHSEQLQATYDQKNQELLEMAEKLQELADASENLLKENTLLRILVASREGKLQSKDEIKEPLHSEQTLSEDNDVSVSTATATLEEKRIDNIDTIETEHNSGNRTE
;
A
#
# COMPACT_ATOMS: atom_id res chain seq x y z
N MET A 1 -51.03 -80.73 22.03
CA MET A 1 -49.71 -80.11 21.76
C MET A 1 -49.59 -78.98 22.77
N THR A 2 -48.79 -79.14 23.81
CA THR A 2 -48.57 -78.10 24.82
C THR A 2 -47.52 -77.13 24.26
N ASP A 3 -47.96 -75.93 23.89
CA ASP A 3 -47.05 -74.82 23.57
C ASP A 3 -46.28 -74.45 24.85
N HIS A 4 -45.04 -74.93 24.96
CA HIS A 4 -44.15 -74.53 26.03
C HIS A 4 -43.59 -73.14 25.70
N LEU A 5 -44.12 -72.10 26.35
CA LEU A 5 -43.53 -70.77 26.30
C LEU A 5 -42.11 -70.79 26.92
N PRO A 6 -41.20 -69.91 26.46
CA PRO A 6 -39.85 -69.85 27.00
C PRO A 6 -39.86 -69.50 28.49
N THR A 7 -39.12 -70.27 29.28
CA THR A 7 -38.88 -70.00 30.69
C THR A 7 -38.14 -68.67 30.86
N ILE A 8 -38.71 -67.72 31.60
CA ILE A 8 -38.04 -66.46 31.94
C ILE A 8 -37.18 -66.67 33.19
N LEU A 9 -35.88 -66.38 33.07
CA LEU A 9 -34.92 -66.42 34.18
C LEU A 9 -34.51 -64.99 34.55
N PHE A 10 -34.55 -64.67 35.84
CA PHE A 10 -34.06 -63.40 36.34
C PHE A 10 -32.64 -63.57 36.91
N PHE A 11 -31.70 -62.76 36.41
CA PHE A 11 -30.30 -62.76 36.85
C PHE A 11 -29.97 -61.43 37.53
N PRO A 12 -29.92 -61.39 38.88
CA PRO A 12 -29.43 -60.23 39.59
C PRO A 12 -27.96 -59.96 39.24
N HIS A 13 -27.59 -58.69 39.08
CA HIS A 13 -26.21 -58.29 38.76
C HIS A 13 -25.24 -58.86 39.81
N GLN A 14 -24.16 -59.51 39.35
CA GLN A 14 -23.11 -60.13 40.18
C GLN A 14 -23.54 -61.28 41.12
N ARG A 15 -24.79 -61.79 41.03
CA ARG A 15 -25.24 -62.93 41.85
C ARG A 15 -25.97 -63.99 41.02
N LYS A 16 -25.24 -64.68 40.13
CA LYS A 16 -25.77 -65.77 39.29
C LYS A 16 -26.37 -66.92 40.10
N GLU A 17 -25.80 -67.21 41.27
CA GLU A 17 -26.28 -68.23 42.22
C GLU A 17 -27.66 -67.92 42.83
N GLN A 18 -28.12 -66.67 42.71
CA GLN A 18 -29.45 -66.24 43.19
C GLN A 18 -30.41 -66.00 42.03
N SER A 19 -30.11 -66.54 40.85
CA SER A 19 -31.04 -66.49 39.73
C SER A 19 -32.30 -67.27 40.07
N VAL A 20 -33.45 -66.67 39.81
CA VAL A 20 -34.75 -67.28 40.10
C VAL A 20 -35.50 -67.44 38.79
N LYS A 21 -36.07 -68.62 38.62
CA LYS A 21 -36.96 -68.94 37.50
C LYS A 21 -38.36 -68.41 37.77
N PHE A 22 -38.97 -67.79 36.77
CA PHE A 22 -40.38 -67.39 36.86
C PHE A 22 -41.25 -68.65 37.06
N PRO A 23 -42.11 -68.72 38.10
CA PRO A 23 -42.85 -69.94 38.40
C PRO A 23 -43.81 -70.33 37.26
N GLU A 24 -43.90 -71.63 36.97
CA GLU A 24 -44.72 -72.17 35.86
C GLU A 24 -46.23 -72.14 36.16
N ASP A 25 -46.60 -71.99 37.43
CA ASP A 25 -47.99 -71.94 37.89
C ASP A 25 -48.70 -70.62 37.54
N PHE A 26 -47.94 -69.57 37.20
CA PHE A 26 -48.48 -68.24 36.87
C PHE A 26 -48.39 -67.97 35.37
N SER A 27 -49.46 -67.39 34.79
CA SER A 27 -49.41 -66.91 33.42
C SER A 27 -48.40 -65.77 33.28
N VAL A 28 -47.56 -65.83 32.25
CA VAL A 28 -46.59 -64.79 31.87
C VAL A 28 -47.34 -63.57 31.31
N ASN A 29 -47.89 -62.76 32.22
CA ASN A 29 -48.48 -61.46 31.90
C ASN A 29 -47.60 -60.33 32.46
N LEU A 30 -47.70 -59.15 31.86
CA LEU A 30 -46.87 -58.01 32.24
C LEU A 30 -47.00 -57.65 33.74
N PRO A 31 -48.21 -57.61 34.35
CA PRO A 31 -48.34 -57.35 35.79
C PRO A 31 -47.64 -58.39 36.69
N ASN A 32 -47.73 -59.68 36.36
CA ASN A 32 -47.10 -60.75 37.12
C ASN A 32 -45.58 -60.76 36.94
N LEU A 33 -45.10 -60.48 35.72
CA LEU A 33 -43.68 -60.36 35.45
C LEU A 33 -43.08 -59.16 36.20
N LEU A 34 -43.78 -58.01 36.20
CA LEU A 34 -43.35 -56.83 36.95
C LEU A 34 -43.32 -57.10 38.46
N LYS A 35 -44.34 -57.77 39.02
CA LYS A 35 -44.35 -58.19 40.43
C LYS A 35 -43.18 -59.12 40.75
N PHE A 36 -42.90 -60.10 39.89
CA PHE A 36 -41.79 -61.02 40.06
C PHE A 36 -40.44 -60.31 40.01
N ILE A 37 -40.23 -59.44 39.01
CA ILE A 37 -39.03 -58.62 38.91
C ILE A 37 -38.87 -57.75 40.15
N LEU A 38 -39.91 -57.03 40.58
CA LEU A 38 -39.84 -56.18 41.78
C LEU A 38 -39.52 -56.96 43.05
N HIS A 39 -40.13 -58.13 43.26
CA HIS A 39 -39.88 -58.99 44.41
C HIS A 39 -38.43 -59.51 44.47
N HIS A 40 -37.85 -59.82 43.30
CA HIS A 40 -36.47 -60.33 43.21
C HIS A 40 -35.41 -59.24 42.92
N SER A 41 -35.83 -58.01 42.60
CA SER A 41 -34.96 -56.83 42.42
C SER A 41 -34.86 -55.98 43.68
N SER A 42 -35.86 -56.01 44.54
CA SER A 42 -35.72 -55.43 45.87
C SER A 42 -34.67 -56.23 46.62
N LEU A 43 -33.45 -55.69 46.67
CA LEU A 43 -32.67 -55.88 47.88
C LEU A 43 -33.64 -55.60 49.04
N SER A 44 -33.77 -56.53 49.96
CA SER A 44 -34.23 -56.21 51.32
C SER A 44 -33.27 -55.18 51.92
N SER A 45 -33.34 -53.94 51.45
CA SER A 45 -32.87 -52.74 52.12
C SER A 45 -34.04 -52.16 52.91
N SER A 46 -34.75 -53.05 53.62
CA SER A 46 -35.46 -52.71 54.84
C SER A 46 -34.55 -52.96 56.05
N GLU A 47 -33.22 -52.92 55.86
CA GLU A 47 -32.33 -52.50 56.93
C GLU A 47 -32.29 -50.97 56.91
N PRO A 48 -32.50 -50.28 58.05
CA PRO A 48 -32.41 -48.83 58.09
C PRO A 48 -31.01 -48.45 57.64
N CYS A 49 -30.93 -47.75 56.52
CA CYS A 49 -29.74 -47.15 55.96
C CYS A 49 -28.92 -46.54 57.12
N THR A 50 -27.81 -47.18 57.49
CA THR A 50 -26.95 -46.66 58.56
C THR A 50 -26.39 -45.32 58.12
N LYS A 51 -26.15 -44.43 59.09
CA LYS A 51 -25.72 -43.04 58.87
C LYS A 51 -24.55 -42.89 57.88
N GLU A 52 -23.75 -43.93 57.72
CA GLU A 52 -22.60 -44.03 56.81
C GLU A 52 -22.97 -44.04 55.31
N CYS A 53 -24.10 -44.63 54.91
CA CYS A 53 -24.52 -44.64 53.50
C CYS A 53 -25.04 -43.27 53.06
N LEU A 54 -25.85 -42.62 53.91
CA LEU A 54 -26.24 -41.22 53.73
C LEU A 54 -25.00 -40.31 53.68
N HIS A 55 -23.99 -40.55 54.53
CA HIS A 55 -22.75 -39.77 54.50
C HIS A 55 -21.99 -39.92 53.18
N LYS A 56 -21.84 -41.14 52.67
CA LYS A 56 -21.14 -41.39 51.39
C LYS A 56 -21.85 -40.75 50.20
N GLU A 57 -23.19 -40.83 50.14
CA GLU A 57 -24.01 -40.16 49.13
C GLU A 57 -23.81 -38.63 49.19
N THR A 58 -23.87 -38.03 50.40
CA THR A 58 -23.67 -36.58 50.55
C THR A 58 -22.26 -36.13 50.17
N VAL A 59 -21.22 -36.93 50.42
CA VAL A 59 -19.84 -36.61 50.03
C VAL A 59 -19.68 -36.67 48.51
N LEU A 60 -20.30 -37.65 47.84
CA LEU A 60 -20.29 -37.72 46.37
C LEU A 60 -21.07 -36.57 45.73
N GLN A 61 -22.23 -36.22 46.29
CA GLN A 61 -23.01 -35.07 45.85
C GLN A 61 -22.26 -33.75 46.07
N GLN A 62 -21.59 -33.58 47.22
CA GLN A 62 -20.74 -32.43 47.47
C GLN A 62 -19.55 -32.36 46.49
N GLY A 63 -18.96 -33.51 46.15
CA GLY A 63 -17.93 -33.61 45.12
C GLY A 63 -18.42 -33.17 43.74
N HIS A 64 -19.61 -33.63 43.34
CA HIS A 64 -20.23 -33.24 42.08
C HIS A 64 -20.57 -31.74 42.04
N ILE A 65 -21.11 -31.19 43.13
CA ILE A 65 -21.39 -29.75 43.26
C ILE A 65 -20.09 -28.95 43.11
N SER A 66 -19.02 -29.35 43.80
CA SER A 66 -17.71 -28.67 43.71
C SER A 66 -17.09 -28.74 42.31
N HIS A 67 -17.36 -29.80 41.54
CA HIS A 67 -16.92 -29.94 40.16
C HIS A 67 -17.67 -28.97 39.25
N LEU A 68 -19.00 -28.93 39.37
CA LEU A 68 -19.84 -28.00 38.60
C LEU A 68 -19.52 -26.54 38.92
N GLU A 69 -19.24 -26.22 40.19
CA GLU A 69 -18.80 -24.88 40.60
C GLU A 69 -17.49 -24.47 39.90
N LYS A 70 -16.52 -25.40 39.78
CA LYS A 70 -15.27 -25.16 39.06
C LYS A 70 -15.50 -24.99 37.56
N GLU A 71 -16.38 -25.78 36.95
CA GLU A 71 -16.75 -25.62 35.54
C GLU A 71 -17.42 -24.28 35.29
N ILE A 72 -18.36 -23.87 36.14
CA ILE A 72 -19.02 -22.56 36.06
C ILE A 72 -17.98 -21.44 36.20
N GLN A 73 -17.02 -21.57 37.12
CA GLN A 73 -15.96 -20.58 37.28
C GLN A 73 -15.05 -20.51 36.05
N LYS A 74 -14.69 -21.66 35.45
CA LYS A 74 -13.92 -21.73 34.21
C LYS A 74 -14.66 -21.06 33.06
N LEU A 75 -15.93 -21.40 32.85
CA LEU A 75 -16.76 -20.79 31.81
C LEU A 75 -16.90 -19.28 32.01
N ARG A 76 -17.06 -18.80 33.25
CA ARG A 76 -17.08 -17.36 33.54
C ARG A 76 -15.77 -16.68 33.16
N SER A 77 -14.63 -17.30 33.46
CA SER A 77 -13.32 -16.76 33.06
C SER A 77 -13.15 -16.73 31.54
N GLU A 78 -13.61 -17.77 30.84
CA GLU A 78 -13.55 -17.87 29.39
C GLU A 78 -14.44 -16.82 28.71
N ILE A 79 -15.66 -16.62 29.22
CA ILE A 79 -16.56 -15.56 28.77
C ILE A 79 -15.92 -14.19 29.00
N SER A 80 -15.30 -13.95 30.15
CA SER A 80 -14.65 -12.66 30.42
C SER A 80 -13.46 -12.39 29.49
N ALA A 81 -12.66 -13.42 29.19
CA ALA A 81 -11.56 -13.31 28.24
C ALA A 81 -12.07 -13.06 26.82
N LEU A 82 -13.18 -13.72 26.43
CA LEU A 82 -13.81 -13.50 25.14
C LEU A 82 -14.38 -12.08 24.99
N HIS A 83 -14.99 -11.53 26.05
CA HIS A 83 -15.45 -10.13 26.05
C HIS A 83 -14.27 -9.16 25.90
N GLN A 84 -13.17 -9.39 26.63
CA GLN A 84 -11.98 -8.56 26.50
C GLN A 84 -11.39 -8.61 25.08
N ALA A 85 -11.37 -9.79 24.45
CA ALA A 85 -10.93 -9.94 23.07
C ALA A 85 -11.88 -9.25 22.08
N HIS A 86 -13.19 -9.32 22.32
CA HIS A 86 -14.20 -8.60 21.53
C HIS A 86 -13.99 -7.09 21.60
N ASP A 87 -13.82 -6.53 22.79
CA ASP A 87 -13.62 -5.09 22.99
C ASP A 87 -12.32 -4.60 22.32
N GLN A 88 -11.26 -5.41 22.39
CA GLN A 88 -10.01 -5.12 21.68
C GLN A 88 -10.19 -5.12 20.15
N LEU A 89 -10.93 -6.09 19.62
CA LEU A 89 -11.24 -6.16 18.19
C LEU A 89 -12.09 -4.97 17.75
N GLU A 90 -13.09 -4.59 18.54
CA GLU A 90 -13.93 -3.42 18.26
C GLU A 90 -13.12 -2.12 18.27
N ALA A 91 -12.18 -1.98 19.22
CA ALA A 91 -11.24 -0.86 19.25
C ALA A 91 -10.36 -0.82 18.00
N GLN A 92 -9.77 -1.95 17.60
CA GLN A 92 -8.96 -2.05 16.37
C GLN A 92 -9.78 -1.75 15.12
N LEU A 93 -11.02 -2.22 15.04
CA LEU A 93 -11.91 -1.98 13.91
C LEU A 93 -12.29 -0.49 13.84
N SER A 94 -12.50 0.15 14.99
CA SER A 94 -12.73 1.60 15.06
C SER A 94 -11.52 2.42 14.58
N GLU A 95 -10.30 1.94 14.87
CA GLU A 95 -9.06 2.57 14.44
C GLU A 95 -8.84 2.38 12.94
N ALA A 96 -8.98 1.16 12.44
CA ALA A 96 -8.90 0.86 11.01
C ALA A 96 -9.90 1.70 10.19
N ARG A 97 -11.15 1.87 10.67
CA ARG A 97 -12.14 2.76 10.04
C ARG A 97 -11.68 4.22 10.01
N ARG A 98 -11.10 4.72 11.10
CA ARG A 98 -10.56 6.09 11.16
C ARG A 98 -9.40 6.27 10.18
N GLU A 99 -8.51 5.28 10.09
CA GLU A 99 -7.41 5.28 9.12
C GLU A 99 -7.91 5.23 7.67
N GLU A 100 -8.90 4.40 7.37
CA GLU A 100 -9.54 4.34 6.06
C GLU A 100 -10.06 5.71 5.64
N HIS A 101 -10.81 6.38 6.52
CA HIS A 101 -11.32 7.73 6.24
C HIS A 101 -10.19 8.75 6.05
N ARG A 102 -9.11 8.67 6.86
CA ARG A 102 -7.93 9.53 6.70
C ARG A 102 -7.26 9.31 5.35
N LEU A 103 -7.06 8.05 4.95
CA LEU A 103 -6.46 7.69 3.66
C LEU A 103 -7.34 8.14 2.49
N GLN A 104 -8.66 8.03 2.62
CA GLN A 104 -9.60 8.48 1.59
C GLN A 104 -9.52 10.01 1.39
N GLN A 105 -9.39 10.79 2.49
CA GLN A 105 -9.18 12.23 2.41
C GLN A 105 -7.84 12.59 1.75
N GLN A 106 -6.77 11.85 2.10
CA GLN A 106 -5.46 12.01 1.47
C GLN A 106 -5.50 11.70 -0.02
N LYS A 107 -6.14 10.59 -0.42
CA LYS A 107 -6.37 10.24 -1.81
C LYS A 107 -7.09 11.34 -2.57
N HIS A 108 -8.19 11.88 -2.01
CA HIS A 108 -8.93 12.95 -2.66
C HIS A 108 -8.11 14.24 -2.82
N THR A 109 -7.26 14.56 -1.84
CA THR A 109 -6.34 15.70 -1.91
C THR A 109 -5.29 15.49 -3.01
N LEU A 110 -4.71 14.29 -3.07
CA LEU A 110 -3.72 13.93 -4.09
C LEU A 110 -4.34 13.93 -5.49
N GLU A 111 -5.58 13.46 -5.65
CA GLU A 111 -6.31 13.54 -6.91
C GLU A 111 -6.52 14.98 -7.38
N LYS A 112 -6.83 15.92 -6.47
CA LYS A 112 -6.93 17.36 -6.81
C LYS A 112 -5.59 17.92 -7.27
N GLN A 113 -4.50 17.58 -6.57
CA GLN A 113 -3.16 18.00 -6.95
C GLN A 113 -2.79 17.42 -8.32
N HIS A 114 -3.09 16.14 -8.56
CA HIS A 114 -2.83 15.49 -9.84
C HIS A 114 -3.58 16.17 -10.99
N LYS A 115 -4.86 16.49 -10.82
CA LYS A 115 -5.64 17.25 -11.82
C LYS A 115 -5.03 18.62 -12.10
N THR A 116 -4.57 19.31 -11.05
CA THR A 116 -3.94 20.62 -11.19
C THR A 116 -2.62 20.53 -11.97
N LEU A 117 -1.79 19.54 -11.65
CA LEU A 117 -0.54 19.27 -12.36
C LEU A 117 -0.80 18.86 -13.81
N GLN A 118 -1.84 18.07 -14.08
CA GLN A 118 -2.23 17.70 -15.43
C GLN A 118 -2.59 18.93 -16.25
N LEU A 119 -3.41 19.85 -15.71
CA LEU A 119 -3.75 21.11 -16.38
C LEU A 119 -2.50 21.95 -16.68
N HIS A 120 -1.57 22.04 -15.72
CA HIS A 120 -0.31 22.76 -15.92
C HIS A 120 0.57 22.10 -16.99
N SER A 121 0.61 20.77 -17.03
CA SER A 121 1.32 20.03 -18.07
C SER A 121 0.72 20.27 -19.46
N GLU A 122 -0.61 20.26 -19.57
CA GLU A 122 -1.32 20.53 -20.82
C GLU A 122 -1.07 21.98 -21.27
N GLN A 123 -1.10 22.95 -20.35
CA GLN A 123 -0.78 24.34 -20.64
C GLN A 123 0.67 24.51 -21.12
N LEU A 124 1.62 23.85 -20.47
CA LEU A 124 3.02 23.91 -20.85
C LEU A 124 3.25 23.27 -22.23
N GLN A 125 2.59 22.14 -22.50
CA GLN A 125 2.64 21.49 -23.81
C GLN A 125 2.09 22.42 -24.91
N ALA A 126 0.94 23.05 -24.69
CA ALA A 126 0.37 24.00 -25.65
C ALA A 126 1.30 25.19 -25.90
N THR A 127 1.93 25.71 -24.85
CA THR A 127 2.90 26.82 -24.96
C THR A 127 4.15 26.38 -25.72
N TYR A 128 4.64 25.17 -25.47
CA TYR A 128 5.77 24.59 -26.19
C TYR A 128 5.46 24.43 -27.68
N ASP A 129 4.30 23.87 -28.01
CA ASP A 129 3.88 23.65 -29.40
C ASP A 129 3.72 24.99 -30.13
N GLN A 130 3.14 26.00 -29.49
CA GLN A 130 3.06 27.36 -30.04
C GLN A 130 4.47 27.93 -30.32
N LYS A 131 5.39 27.85 -29.36
CA LYS A 131 6.76 28.36 -29.53
C LYS A 131 7.50 27.61 -30.63
N ASN A 132 7.28 26.31 -30.76
CA ASN A 132 7.86 25.51 -31.82
C ASN A 132 7.33 25.94 -33.20
N GLN A 133 6.03 26.24 -33.32
CA GLN A 133 5.44 26.81 -34.55
C GLN A 133 6.04 28.18 -34.88
N GLU A 134 6.14 29.09 -33.89
CA GLU A 134 6.77 30.41 -34.07
C GLU A 134 8.23 30.29 -34.53
N LEU A 135 8.98 29.32 -34.00
CA LEU A 135 10.36 29.05 -34.43
C LEU A 135 10.43 28.50 -35.86
N LEU A 136 9.51 27.62 -36.25
CA LEU A 136 9.44 27.09 -37.62
C LEU A 136 9.12 28.20 -38.62
N GLU A 137 8.15 29.08 -38.33
CA GLU A 137 7.84 30.24 -39.17
C GLU A 137 9.02 31.21 -39.27
N MET A 138 9.74 31.42 -38.17
CA MET A 138 10.95 32.26 -38.19
C MET A 138 12.05 31.64 -39.03
N ALA A 139 12.24 30.33 -38.95
CA ALA A 139 13.22 29.60 -39.76
C ALA A 139 12.88 29.69 -41.26
N GLU A 140 11.60 29.56 -41.62
CA GLU A 140 11.12 29.74 -43.00
C GLU A 140 11.40 31.16 -43.50
N LYS A 141 11.06 32.20 -42.73
CA LYS A 141 11.34 33.60 -43.10
C LYS A 141 12.83 33.88 -43.25
N LEU A 142 13.69 33.28 -42.41
CA LEU A 142 15.14 33.41 -42.54
C LEU A 142 15.66 32.70 -43.78
N GLN A 143 15.09 31.56 -44.15
CA GLN A 143 15.41 30.86 -45.39
C GLN A 143 15.02 31.70 -46.61
N GLU A 144 13.81 32.26 -46.64
CA GLU A 144 13.36 33.15 -47.71
C GLU A 144 14.28 34.38 -47.86
N LEU A 145 14.70 34.97 -46.74
CA LEU A 145 15.63 36.10 -46.74
C LEU A 145 17.01 35.70 -47.27
N ALA A 146 17.50 34.51 -46.90
CA ALA A 146 18.76 33.97 -47.40
C ALA A 146 18.69 33.76 -48.92
N ASP A 147 17.62 33.15 -49.43
CA ASP A 147 17.41 32.91 -50.86
C ASP A 147 17.29 34.23 -51.65
N ALA A 148 16.56 35.22 -51.10
CA ALA A 148 16.46 36.56 -51.69
C ALA A 148 17.83 37.26 -51.73
N SER A 149 18.63 37.14 -50.66
CA SER A 149 19.98 37.69 -50.61
C SER A 149 20.92 37.03 -51.62
N GLU A 150 20.80 35.72 -51.82
CA GLU A 150 21.57 34.98 -52.81
C GLU A 150 21.19 35.44 -54.23
N ASN A 151 19.90 35.60 -54.52
CA ASN A 151 19.44 36.11 -55.81
C ASN A 151 19.98 37.53 -56.08
N LEU A 152 19.89 38.44 -55.11
CA LEU A 152 20.43 39.79 -55.23
C LEU A 152 21.96 39.81 -55.41
N LEU A 153 22.69 38.92 -54.74
CA LEU A 153 24.13 38.75 -54.94
C LEU A 153 24.44 38.27 -56.35
N LYS A 154 23.71 37.27 -56.86
CA LYS A 154 23.82 36.80 -58.25
C LYS A 154 23.57 37.94 -59.24
N GLU A 155 22.50 38.71 -59.07
CA GLU A 155 22.22 39.88 -59.90
C GLU A 155 23.33 40.94 -59.82
N ASN A 156 23.81 41.26 -58.61
CA ASN A 156 24.88 42.24 -58.43
C ASN A 156 26.19 41.79 -59.09
N THR A 157 26.55 40.51 -59.00
CA THR A 157 27.74 39.97 -59.69
C THR A 157 27.58 40.01 -61.22
N LEU A 158 26.41 39.66 -61.75
CA LEU A 158 26.11 39.80 -63.19
C LEU A 158 26.22 41.26 -63.65
N LEU A 159 25.66 42.20 -62.89
CA LEU A 159 25.78 43.63 -63.17
C LEU A 159 27.24 44.10 -63.15
N ARG A 160 28.05 43.69 -62.16
CA ARG A 160 29.49 44.03 -62.13
C ARG A 160 30.23 43.50 -63.36
N ILE A 161 29.96 42.27 -63.79
CA ILE A 161 30.56 41.70 -65.01
C ILE A 161 30.16 42.51 -66.25
N LEU A 162 28.89 42.91 -66.37
CA LEU A 162 28.41 43.74 -67.48
C LEU A 162 29.06 45.13 -67.51
N VAL A 163 29.20 45.77 -66.35
CA VAL A 163 29.88 47.06 -66.21
C VAL A 163 31.35 46.94 -66.60
N ALA A 164 32.07 45.97 -66.02
CA ALA A 164 33.47 45.71 -66.37
C ALA A 164 33.66 45.40 -67.88
N SER A 165 32.71 44.68 -68.50
CA SER A 165 32.73 44.43 -69.94
C SER A 165 32.53 45.70 -70.77
N ARG A 166 31.67 46.63 -70.33
CA ARG A 166 31.48 47.92 -71.00
C ARG A 166 32.67 48.85 -70.78
N GLU A 167 33.20 48.94 -69.57
CA GLU A 167 34.40 49.71 -69.25
C GLU A 167 35.62 49.21 -70.01
N GLY A 168 35.84 47.89 -70.10
CA GLY A 168 36.90 47.31 -70.93
C GLY A 168 36.72 47.59 -72.42
N LYS A 169 35.48 47.63 -72.93
CA LYS A 169 35.21 48.08 -74.32
C LYS A 169 35.48 49.56 -74.53
N LEU A 170 35.32 50.39 -73.50
CA LEU A 170 35.67 51.82 -73.55
C LEU A 170 37.19 52.02 -73.43
N GLN A 171 37.86 51.30 -72.53
CA GLN A 171 39.33 51.28 -72.43
C GLN A 171 39.99 50.74 -73.70
N SER A 172 39.48 49.69 -74.36
CA SER A 172 40.00 49.25 -75.67
C SER A 172 39.83 50.28 -76.80
N LYS A 173 38.98 51.29 -76.59
CA LYS A 173 38.82 52.45 -77.48
C LYS A 173 39.68 53.65 -77.04
N ASP A 174 40.05 53.73 -75.76
CA ASP A 174 40.88 54.78 -75.19
C ASP A 174 42.38 54.39 -75.08
N GLU A 175 42.74 53.11 -75.23
CA GLU A 175 44.11 52.55 -75.20
C GLU A 175 44.92 52.79 -76.48
N ILE A 176 44.61 53.82 -77.28
CA ILE A 176 45.59 54.40 -78.22
C ILE A 176 46.48 55.44 -77.50
N LYS A 177 46.27 55.72 -76.21
CA LYS A 177 47.13 56.63 -75.43
C LYS A 177 47.33 56.19 -73.99
N GLU A 178 48.30 55.30 -73.75
CA GLU A 178 49.11 55.32 -72.53
C GLU A 178 50.08 56.54 -72.59
N PRO A 179 50.63 57.09 -71.47
CA PRO A 179 51.36 56.28 -70.48
C PRO A 179 51.36 56.73 -69.00
N LEU A 180 51.75 55.77 -68.15
CA LEU A 180 52.59 55.87 -66.93
C LEU A 180 52.09 56.69 -65.71
N HIS A 181 52.07 56.07 -64.53
CA HIS A 181 53.14 56.26 -63.54
C HIS A 181 53.04 55.30 -62.34
N SER A 182 54.22 54.77 -62.01
CA SER A 182 54.59 54.00 -60.83
C SER A 182 54.88 54.95 -59.66
N GLU A 183 54.45 54.61 -58.44
CA GLU A 183 55.05 55.00 -57.15
C GLU A 183 54.49 54.04 -56.08
N GLN A 184 55.31 53.16 -55.48
CA GLN A 184 56.31 53.38 -54.43
C GLN A 184 55.73 53.21 -53.01
N THR A 185 56.19 52.11 -52.42
CA THR A 185 56.29 51.66 -51.02
C THR A 185 56.21 52.69 -49.87
N LEU A 186 55.61 52.26 -48.74
CA LEU A 186 56.10 52.26 -47.33
C LEU A 186 54.90 52.44 -46.37
N SER A 187 54.54 51.45 -45.54
CA SER A 187 55.10 51.15 -44.21
C SER A 187 54.79 52.22 -43.17
N GLU A 188 53.96 51.89 -42.18
CA GLU A 188 54.19 52.31 -40.79
C GLU A 188 53.43 51.40 -39.81
N ASP A 189 54.21 50.66 -39.03
CA ASP A 189 53.84 49.96 -37.81
C ASP A 189 53.25 50.93 -36.78
N ASN A 190 52.28 50.45 -35.98
CA ASN A 190 52.09 50.94 -34.62
C ASN A 190 51.54 49.82 -33.74
N ASP A 191 52.46 49.08 -33.14
CA ASP A 191 52.25 48.31 -31.91
C ASP A 191 52.09 49.28 -30.74
N VAL A 192 50.94 49.23 -30.05
CA VAL A 192 50.82 49.72 -28.67
C VAL A 192 50.24 48.60 -27.83
N SER A 193 51.14 47.92 -27.11
CA SER A 193 50.82 47.08 -25.95
C SER A 193 50.34 47.95 -24.79
N VAL A 194 49.20 47.61 -24.19
CA VAL A 194 48.89 47.97 -22.80
C VAL A 194 48.38 46.72 -22.08
N SER A 195 49.19 46.28 -21.11
CA SER A 195 48.87 45.25 -20.14
C SER A 195 48.11 45.84 -18.95
N THR A 196 47.38 44.93 -18.26
CA THR A 196 46.94 44.95 -16.85
C THR A 196 45.88 45.95 -16.41
N ALA A 197 44.71 45.44 -15.99
CA ALA A 197 44.29 45.46 -14.59
C ALA A 197 42.97 44.69 -14.38
N THR A 198 43.04 43.71 -13.49
CA THR A 198 41.90 43.06 -12.82
C THR A 198 41.14 44.07 -11.96
N ALA A 199 39.81 44.09 -12.06
CA ALA A 199 38.94 44.72 -11.07
C ALA A 199 37.67 43.87 -10.89
N THR A 200 37.73 43.02 -9.86
CA THR A 200 36.57 42.49 -9.13
C THR A 200 35.81 43.65 -8.48
N LEU A 201 34.49 43.70 -8.69
CA LEU A 201 33.58 44.56 -7.94
C LEU A 201 32.51 43.69 -7.27
N GLU A 202 32.64 43.66 -5.95
CA GLU A 202 31.68 43.20 -4.94
C GLU A 202 30.36 43.99 -5.03
N GLU A 203 29.22 43.29 -4.95
CA GLU A 203 28.01 43.85 -4.33
C GLU A 203 27.17 42.76 -3.63
N LYS A 204 27.36 42.69 -2.29
CA LYS A 204 26.30 42.73 -1.26
C LYS A 204 25.41 41.50 -1.03
N ARG A 205 25.89 40.67 -0.09
CA ARG A 205 25.24 40.17 1.14
C ARG A 205 23.72 40.39 1.29
N ILE A 206 22.97 39.28 1.28
CA ILE A 206 21.89 39.03 2.26
C ILE A 206 22.07 37.59 2.75
N ASP A 207 22.54 37.46 3.98
CA ASP A 207 22.56 36.23 4.76
C ASP A 207 21.11 35.85 5.14
N ASN A 208 20.76 34.55 5.07
CA ASN A 208 19.90 33.80 5.99
C ASN A 208 19.37 32.53 5.31
N ILE A 209 19.78 31.35 5.79
CA ILE A 209 18.92 30.31 6.38
C ILE A 209 19.83 29.24 6.98
N ASP A 210 19.64 29.03 8.27
CA ASP A 210 20.40 28.18 9.17
C ASP A 210 20.46 26.71 8.76
N THR A 211 21.68 26.20 8.90
CA THR A 211 22.03 24.80 9.15
C THR A 211 21.39 24.32 10.45
N ILE A 212 20.63 23.21 10.41
CA ILE A 212 20.47 22.34 11.58
C ILE A 212 20.98 20.95 11.19
N GLU A 213 22.27 20.75 11.46
CA GLU A 213 22.84 19.44 11.74
C GLU A 213 22.29 19.00 13.11
N THR A 214 21.73 17.79 13.17
CA THR A 214 21.41 17.13 14.44
C THR A 214 22.19 15.82 14.47
N GLU A 215 23.42 15.90 15.01
CA GLU A 215 24.14 14.72 15.46
C GLU A 215 23.80 14.42 16.93
N HIS A 216 23.42 13.16 17.14
CA HIS A 216 23.51 12.33 18.33
C HIS A 216 23.85 12.98 19.69
N ASN A 217 22.95 12.80 20.67
CA ASN A 217 23.33 12.71 22.08
C ASN A 217 22.70 11.48 22.75
N SER A 218 23.57 10.76 23.42
CA SER A 218 23.41 9.54 24.20
C SER A 218 22.69 9.72 25.55
N GLY A 219 21.98 8.67 25.97
CA GLY A 219 22.05 8.18 27.35
C GLY A 219 20.91 8.53 28.32
N ASN A 220 20.53 7.50 29.10
CA ASN A 220 19.69 7.43 30.33
C ASN A 220 18.35 6.72 30.06
N ARG A 221 18.03 5.50 30.51
CA ARG A 221 18.34 4.68 31.72
C ARG A 221 17.91 5.33 33.04
N THR A 222 16.70 5.00 33.50
CA THR A 222 16.23 4.93 34.90
C THR A 222 14.87 4.22 34.85
N GLU A 223 14.80 2.99 35.40
CA GLU A 223 14.25 2.59 36.71
C GLU A 223 12.81 2.09 36.61
#